data_AF-A0A5D3ANP8-F1
#
_entry.id   AF-A0A5D3ANP8-F1
#
_cell.length_a   1.000
_cell.length_b   1.000
_cell.length_c   1.000
_cell.angle_alpha   90.00
_cell.angle_beta   90.00
_cell.angle_gamma   90.00
#
_symmetry.space_group_name_H-M   'P 1'
#
loop_
_entity.id
_entity.type
_entity.pdbx_description
1 polymer ?
#
loop_
_entity_poly.entity_id
_entity_poly.type
_entity_poly.pdbx_seq_one_letter_code
_entity_poly.pdbx_strand_id
1 'polypeptide(L)'
;MSTFPQPFTSTVSHWQATNRGKDSLFGYNKDKALPGDVVDYCVVGAGMAGATTAYRLTRPGVEEGKRVVILEAKDVASGACKSPHLTLNLPTHPHI
;
A
#
# COMPACT_ATOMS: atom_id res chain seq x y z
N MET A 1 -22.85 1.40 24.77
CA MET A 1 -21.70 2.34 24.74
C MET A 1 -20.51 1.62 25.33
N SER A 2 -19.35 1.61 24.66
CA SER A 2 -18.13 1.03 25.23
C SER A 2 -17.55 1.98 26.29
N THR A 3 -17.25 1.47 27.48
CA THR A 3 -16.70 2.26 28.59
C THR A 3 -15.20 2.47 28.41
N PHE A 4 -14.74 3.70 28.60
CA PHE A 4 -13.33 4.07 28.55
C PHE A 4 -12.71 4.11 29.96
N PRO A 5 -11.44 3.74 30.15
CA PRO A 5 -10.49 3.21 29.16
C PRO A 5 -10.68 1.71 28.88
N GLN A 6 -10.46 1.31 27.63
CA GLN A 6 -10.57 -0.08 27.20
C GLN A 6 -9.44 -0.94 27.81
N PRO A 7 -9.72 -2.17 28.27
CA PRO A 7 -8.77 -2.98 29.05
C PRO A 7 -7.63 -3.61 28.23
N PHE A 8 -7.63 -3.47 26.89
CA PHE A 8 -6.54 -4.00 26.08
C PHE A 8 -5.36 -3.01 26.06
N THR A 9 -4.22 -3.42 26.63
CA THR A 9 -2.93 -2.76 26.41
C THR A 9 -2.37 -3.19 25.06
N SER A 10 -2.84 -2.56 23.99
CA SER A 10 -2.21 -2.69 22.68
C SER A 10 -0.99 -1.78 22.65
N THR A 11 0.22 -2.34 22.88
CA THR A 11 1.48 -1.60 22.63
C THR A 11 1.77 -1.41 21.14
N VAL A 12 0.95 -2.03 20.30
CA VAL A 12 0.95 -1.94 18.84
C VAL A 12 -0.43 -1.45 18.47
N SER A 13 -0.60 -0.39 17.67
CA SER A 13 -1.95 0.05 17.32
C SER A 13 -2.72 -1.10 16.64
N HIS A 14 -4.04 -1.20 16.84
CA HIS A 14 -4.86 -2.23 16.17
C HIS A 14 -4.63 -2.24 14.64
N TRP A 15 -4.32 -1.08 14.07
CA TRP A 15 -3.89 -0.89 12.69
C TRP A 15 -2.56 -1.58 12.36
N GLN A 16 -1.57 -1.55 13.26
CA GLN A 16 -0.28 -2.21 13.08
C GLN A 16 -0.31 -3.73 13.30
N ALA A 17 -1.32 -4.28 14.00
CA ALA A 17 -1.22 -5.61 14.61
C ALA A 17 -1.27 -6.85 13.68
N THR A 18 -1.59 -6.76 12.37
CA THR A 18 -1.84 -7.98 11.56
C THR A 18 -1.68 -7.79 10.05
N ASN A 19 -0.54 -8.20 9.50
CA ASN A 19 -0.49 -8.91 8.22
C ASN A 19 0.82 -9.73 8.22
N ARG A 20 0.73 -11.01 8.57
CA ARG A 20 1.84 -11.97 8.49
C ARG A 20 1.39 -13.27 7.84
N GLY A 21 0.51 -13.16 6.83
CA GLY A 21 0.33 -14.26 5.90
C GLY A 21 1.65 -14.50 5.17
N LYS A 22 1.95 -15.76 4.87
CA LYS A 22 3.18 -16.18 4.15
C LYS A 22 3.43 -15.36 2.87
N ASP A 23 2.36 -14.94 2.20
CA ASP A 23 2.40 -14.23 0.91
C ASP A 23 2.04 -12.73 1.03
N SER A 24 2.09 -12.17 2.24
CA SER A 24 1.85 -10.71 2.41
C SER A 24 3.00 -9.90 1.79
N LEU A 25 2.69 -8.77 1.14
CA LEU A 25 3.68 -7.82 0.61
C LEU A 25 4.39 -7.01 1.71
N PHE A 26 4.55 -7.59 2.90
CA PHE A 26 5.17 -6.95 4.04
C PHE A 26 6.65 -6.64 3.74
N GLY A 27 7.02 -5.36 3.77
CA GLY A 27 8.37 -4.92 3.41
C GLY A 27 8.77 -5.18 1.95
N TYR A 28 7.79 -5.42 1.06
CA TYR A 28 8.08 -5.57 -0.36
C TYR A 28 8.72 -4.29 -0.91
N ASN A 29 9.80 -4.43 -1.68
CA ASN A 29 10.63 -3.32 -2.18
C ASN A 29 11.25 -2.41 -1.12
N LYS A 30 11.31 -2.79 0.17
CA LYS A 30 11.91 -1.94 1.23
C LYS A 30 13.38 -1.57 0.97
N ASP A 31 14.13 -2.47 0.34
CA ASP A 31 15.56 -2.30 0.02
C ASP A 31 15.78 -1.89 -1.44
N LYS A 32 14.70 -1.77 -2.24
CA LYS A 32 14.80 -1.35 -3.63
C LYS A 32 15.04 0.16 -3.65
N ALA A 33 16.07 0.58 -4.37
CA ALA A 33 16.34 2.00 -4.57
C ALA A 33 15.11 2.69 -5.19
N LEU A 34 14.80 3.89 -4.70
CA LEU A 34 13.83 4.75 -5.33
C LEU A 34 14.33 5.14 -6.74
N PRO A 35 13.43 5.43 -7.68
CA PRO A 35 13.82 5.97 -8.98
C PRO A 35 14.68 7.23 -8.80
N GLY A 36 15.85 7.27 -9.47
CA GLY A 36 16.74 8.44 -9.44
C GLY A 36 16.30 9.58 -10.38
N ASP A 37 15.38 9.28 -11.30
CA ASP A 37 14.83 10.24 -12.24
C ASP A 37 13.52 10.86 -11.72
N VAL A 38 13.12 11.98 -12.33
CA VAL A 38 11.83 12.64 -12.05
C VAL A 38 10.66 11.74 -12.48
N VAL A 39 9.73 11.51 -11.57
CA VAL A 39 8.45 10.82 -11.86
C VAL A 39 7.32 11.83 -11.96
N ASP A 40 6.32 11.54 -12.78
CA ASP A 40 5.20 12.45 -13.02
C ASP A 40 4.23 12.52 -11.82
N TYR A 41 4.03 11.39 -11.14
CA TYR A 41 3.15 11.31 -9.97
C TYR A 41 3.77 10.51 -8.83
N CYS A 42 3.71 11.08 -7.63
CA CYS A 42 4.04 10.42 -6.37
C CYS A 42 2.80 10.35 -5.47
N VAL A 43 2.28 9.16 -5.26
CA VAL A 43 1.14 8.89 -4.38
C VAL A 43 1.64 8.48 -3.00
N VAL A 44 1.25 9.21 -1.96
CA VAL A 44 1.62 8.88 -0.58
C VAL A 44 0.50 8.05 0.06
N GLY A 45 0.80 6.80 0.37
CA GLY A 45 -0.11 5.82 0.97
C GLY A 45 -0.63 4.78 -0.03
N ALA A 46 -0.29 3.51 0.17
CA ALA A 46 -0.74 2.37 -0.65
C ALA A 46 -2.01 1.68 -0.10
N GLY A 47 -2.88 2.44 0.57
CA GLY A 47 -4.25 2.02 0.90
C GLY A 47 -5.18 2.06 -0.32
N MET A 48 -6.47 1.80 -0.13
CA MET A 48 -7.48 1.77 -1.21
C MET A 48 -7.50 3.06 -2.04
N ALA A 49 -7.43 4.22 -1.39
CA ALA A 49 -7.45 5.50 -2.09
C ALA A 49 -6.23 5.68 -3.00
N GLY A 50 -5.03 5.46 -2.47
CA GLY A 50 -3.80 5.62 -3.24
C GLY A 50 -3.64 4.56 -4.33
N ALA A 51 -3.95 3.30 -4.03
CA ALA A 51 -3.93 2.21 -5.01
C ALA A 51 -4.94 2.44 -6.14
N THR A 52 -6.17 2.88 -5.82
CA THR A 52 -7.19 3.17 -6.84
C THR A 52 -6.82 4.39 -7.68
N THR A 53 -6.20 5.40 -7.07
CA THR A 53 -5.69 6.59 -7.78
C THR A 53 -4.61 6.19 -8.78
N ALA A 54 -3.61 5.43 -8.33
CA ALA A 54 -2.54 4.93 -9.20
C ALA A 54 -3.10 4.06 -10.33
N TYR A 55 -4.00 3.13 -10.01
CA TYR A 55 -4.68 2.31 -11.01
C TYR A 55 -5.36 3.18 -12.08
N ARG A 56 -6.09 4.22 -11.66
CA ARG A 56 -6.79 5.11 -12.59
C ARG A 56 -5.84 5.90 -13.49
N LEU A 57 -4.73 6.38 -12.95
CA LEU A 57 -3.70 7.10 -13.71
C LEU A 57 -3.03 6.18 -14.74
N THR A 58 -2.77 4.92 -14.40
CA THR A 58 -2.13 3.95 -15.31
C THR A 58 -3.05 3.38 -16.39
N ARG A 59 -4.32 3.80 -16.46
CA ARG A 59 -5.25 3.28 -17.47
C ARG A 59 -4.92 3.83 -18.86
N PRO A 60 -5.05 3.00 -19.92
CA PRO A 60 -4.96 3.47 -21.30
C PRO A 60 -5.93 4.65 -21.54
N GLY A 61 -5.46 5.66 -22.25
CA GLY A 61 -6.19 6.88 -22.55
C GLY A 61 -6.36 7.89 -21.40
N VAL A 62 -5.70 7.70 -20.25
CA VAL A 62 -5.75 8.65 -19.13
C VAL A 62 -4.45 9.46 -19.03
N GLU A 63 -3.36 8.83 -18.60
CA GLU A 63 -2.04 9.46 -18.47
C GLU A 63 -0.97 8.57 -19.14
N GLU A 64 -1.10 8.39 -20.46
CA GLU A 64 -0.21 7.50 -21.22
C GLU A 64 1.26 7.98 -21.17
N GLY A 65 2.17 7.03 -20.98
CA GLY A 65 3.61 7.30 -20.90
C GLY A 65 4.09 7.95 -19.59
N LYS A 66 3.18 8.29 -18.66
CA LYS A 66 3.55 8.88 -17.37
C LYS A 66 3.91 7.82 -16.33
N ARG A 67 4.91 8.13 -15.51
CA ARG A 67 5.41 7.26 -14.44
C ARG A 67 4.76 7.60 -13.12
N VAL A 68 4.14 6.60 -12.49
CA VAL A 68 3.49 6.71 -11.18
C VAL A 68 4.26 5.88 -10.15
N VAL A 69 4.60 6.49 -9.02
CA VAL A 69 5.18 5.81 -7.86
C VAL A 69 4.22 5.93 -6.68
N ILE A 70 4.08 4.84 -5.92
CA ILE A 70 3.36 4.83 -4.64
C ILE A 70 4.38 4.62 -3.52
N LEU A 71 4.39 5.52 -2.54
CA LEU A 71 5.21 5.40 -1.33
C LEU A 71 4.32 5.02 -0.15
N GLU A 72 4.69 3.96 0.55
CA GLU A 72 3.97 3.47 1.72
C GLU A 72 4.97 3.31 2.87
N ALA A 73 4.61 3.81 4.04
CA ALA A 73 5.49 3.76 5.21
C ALA A 73 5.69 2.33 5.74
N LYS A 74 4.81 1.40 5.34
CA LYS A 74 4.78 0.03 5.84
C LYS A 74 4.48 -1.00 4.74
N ASP A 75 3.23 -1.46 4.64
CA ASP A 75 2.80 -2.55 3.77
C ASP A 75 1.70 -2.07 2.83
N VAL A 76 1.64 -2.63 1.62
CA VAL A 76 0.52 -2.38 0.71
C VAL A 76 -0.79 -2.80 1.37
N ALA A 77 -1.85 -2.01 1.15
CA ALA A 77 -3.18 -2.18 1.77
C ALA A 77 -3.19 -2.12 3.31
N SER A 78 -2.24 -1.39 3.90
CA SER A 78 -2.17 -1.11 5.35
C SER A 78 -3.18 -0.02 5.79
N GLY A 79 -3.10 0.38 7.06
CA GLY A 79 -3.94 1.41 7.66
C GLY A 79 -5.40 0.99 7.74
N ALA A 80 -6.32 1.89 7.37
CA ALA A 80 -7.77 1.68 7.42
C ALA A 80 -8.30 0.64 6.43
N CYS A 81 -7.51 0.31 5.40
CA CYS A 81 -7.90 -0.59 4.31
C CYS A 81 -7.59 -2.07 4.61
N LYS A 82 -7.15 -2.33 5.83
CA LYS A 82 -6.68 -3.63 6.31
C LYS A 82 -7.84 -4.62 6.44
N SER A 83 -7.70 -5.78 5.80
CA SER A 83 -8.60 -6.94 5.96
C SER A 83 -7.80 -8.25 5.93
N PRO A 84 -8.07 -9.22 6.82
CA PRO A 84 -7.27 -10.46 6.97
C PRO A 84 -7.33 -11.42 5.76
N HIS A 85 -8.18 -11.14 4.77
CA HIS A 85 -8.36 -11.96 3.57
C HIS A 85 -7.96 -11.24 2.27
N LEU A 86 -7.42 -10.01 2.36
CA LEU A 86 -7.02 -9.25 1.19
C LEU A 86 -5.54 -9.51 0.86
N THR A 87 -5.28 -10.48 0.01
CA THR A 87 -3.97 -10.69 -0.61
C THR A 87 -3.94 -9.92 -1.93
N LEU A 88 -3.18 -8.82 -1.98
CA LEU A 88 -3.01 -8.07 -3.22
C LEU A 88 -1.94 -8.76 -4.08
N ASN A 89 -2.37 -9.67 -4.97
CA ASN A 89 -1.50 -10.17 -6.03
C ASN A 89 -1.35 -9.08 -7.09
N LEU A 90 -0.30 -8.26 -6.98
CA LEU A 90 0.11 -7.42 -8.09
C LEU A 90 0.60 -8.36 -9.20
N PRO A 91 0.05 -8.28 -10.43
CA PRO A 91 0.58 -9.06 -11.54
C PRO A 91 2.01 -8.61 -11.78
N THR A 92 2.97 -9.53 -11.57
CA THR A 92 4.36 -9.36 -11.97
C THR A 92 4.44 -9.47 -13.48
N HIS A 93 4.05 -8.43 -14.20
CA HIS A 93 4.43 -8.30 -15.60
C HIS A 93 5.86 -7.77 -15.67
N PRO A 94 6.82 -8.52 -16.21
CA PRO A 94 8.06 -7.92 -16.66
C PRO A 94 7.73 -7.08 -17.90
N HIS A 95 8.46 -5.98 -18.10
CA HIS A 95 8.34 -5.03 -19.21
C HIS A 95 7.20 -4.01 -19.06
N ILE A 96 7.52 -2.85 -18.48
CA ILE A 96 7.69 -1.57 -19.21
C ILE A 96 8.67 -0.70 -18.42
#